data_AF-A0A0F0GHX1-F1
#
_entry.id   AF-A0A0F0GHX1-F1
#
_cell.length_a   1.000
_cell.length_b   1.000
_cell.length_c   1.000
_cell.angle_alpha   90.00
_cell.angle_beta   90.00
_cell.angle_gamma   90.00
#
_symmetry.space_group_name_H-M   'P 1'
#
loop_
_entity.id
_entity.type
_entity.pdbx_description
1 polymer ?
#
loop_
_entity_poly.entity_id
_entity_poly.type
_entity_poly.pdbx_seq_one_letter_code
_entity_poly.pdbx_strand_id
1 'polypeptide(L)' 'MAIVTAVAASLIVVPQASASLAQQQINWQKCTDQPGFERLQCGSFTAPMDWNNRGNGKTITIAVSRTVPL' A
#
# COMPACT_ATOMS: atom_id res chain seq x y z
N MET A 1 30.12 -20.34 -39.59
CA MET A 1 29.65 -20.57 -38.21
C MET A 1 28.95 -19.30 -37.74
N ALA A 2 27.66 -19.37 -37.41
CA ALA A 2 26.89 -18.23 -36.92
C ALA A 2 26.84 -18.27 -35.40
N ILE A 3 27.21 -17.16 -34.74
CA ILE A 3 27.26 -17.05 -33.28
C ILE A 3 25.92 -16.45 -32.84
N VAL A 4 25.12 -17.22 -32.11
CA VAL A 4 23.85 -16.76 -31.52
C VAL A 4 24.15 -16.20 -30.14
N THR A 5 24.06 -14.89 -29.97
CA THR A 5 24.18 -14.24 -28.66
C THR A 5 22.83 -14.30 -27.94
N ALA A 6 22.75 -15.06 -26.84
CA ALA A 6 21.57 -15.10 -25.99
C ALA A 6 21.53 -13.84 -25.10
N VAL A 7 20.44 -13.07 -25.20
CA VAL A 7 20.20 -11.92 -24.33
C VAL A 7 19.50 -12.44 -23.07
N ALA A 8 20.19 -12.44 -21.93
CA ALA A 8 19.60 -12.82 -20.66
C ALA A 8 18.71 -11.67 -20.15
N ALA A 9 17.39 -11.83 -20.24
CA ALA A 9 16.44 -10.92 -19.60
C ALA A 9 16.37 -11.23 -18.11
N SER A 10 16.88 -10.33 -17.27
CA SER A 10 16.72 -10.43 -15.82
C SER A 10 15.28 -10.04 -15.44
N LEU A 11 14.51 -11.01 -14.93
CA LEU A 11 13.18 -10.76 -14.38
C LEU A 11 13.31 -10.22 -12.95
N ILE A 12 12.87 -8.98 -12.71
CA ILE A 12 12.72 -8.44 -11.36
C ILE A 12 11.47 -9.10 -10.74
N VAL A 13 11.67 -10.13 -9.92
CA VAL A 13 10.59 -10.74 -9.14
C VAL A 13 10.28 -9.81 -7.96
N VAL A 14 9.31 -8.90 -8.16
CA VAL A 14 8.74 -8.14 -7.06
C VAL A 14 7.86 -9.06 -6.21
N PRO A 15 8.01 -9.06 -4.87
CA PRO A 15 7.14 -9.85 -4.01
C PRO A 15 5.68 -9.45 -4.24
N GLN A 16 4.86 -10.42 -4.65
CA GLN A 16 3.43 -10.27 -4.91
C GLN A 16 2.62 -9.73 -3.71
N ALA A 17 3.08 -9.97 -2.48
CA ALA A 17 2.50 -9.36 -1.27
C ALA A 17 2.62 -7.82 -1.24
N SER A 18 3.67 -7.24 -1.83
CA SER A 18 3.79 -5.77 -1.92
C SER A 18 2.84 -5.17 -2.96
N ALA A 19 2.50 -5.90 -4.02
CA ALA A 19 1.62 -5.40 -5.07
C ALA A 19 0.17 -5.27 -4.58
N SER A 20 -0.32 -6.26 -3.83
CA SER A 20 -1.68 -6.21 -3.26
C SER A 20 -1.83 -5.11 -2.21
N LEU A 21 -0.79 -4.86 -1.40
CA LEU A 21 -0.82 -3.80 -0.40
C LEU A 21 -0.85 -2.40 -1.05
N ALA A 22 -0.17 -2.21 -2.18
CA ALA A 22 -0.17 -0.93 -2.90
C ALA A 22 -1.51 -0.61 -3.60
N GLN A 23 -2.34 -1.61 -3.85
CA GLN A 23 -3.65 -1.46 -4.51
C GLN A 23 -4.81 -1.23 -3.52
N GLN A 24 -4.53 -1.20 -2.22
CA GLN A 24 -5.54 -0.94 -1.20
C GLN A 24 -6.20 0.43 -1.39
N GLN A 25 -7.52 0.46 -1.33
CA GLN A 25 -8.28 1.69 -1.20
C GLN A 25 -8.63 1.91 0.27
N ILE A 26 -8.40 3.13 0.76
CA ILE A 26 -8.85 3.50 2.10
C ILE A 26 -10.37 3.71 2.03
N ASN A 27 -11.12 2.92 2.79
CA ASN A 27 -12.54 3.11 2.95
C ASN A 27 -12.81 4.30 3.89
N TRP A 28 -12.90 5.49 3.32
CA TRP A 28 -13.11 6.73 4.06
C TRP A 28 -14.54 6.81 4.61
N GLN A 29 -14.66 7.03 5.91
CA GLN A 29 -15.92 7.17 6.64
C GLN A 29 -15.88 8.42 7.52
N LYS A 30 -17.02 8.88 8.05
CA LYS A 30 -17.02 9.93 9.07
C LYS A 30 -16.23 9.46 10.30
N CYS A 31 -15.35 10.31 10.85
CA CYS A 31 -14.58 9.91 12.03
C CYS A 31 -15.43 9.85 13.31
N THR A 32 -16.39 10.76 13.45
CA THR A 32 -17.18 10.97 14.67
C THR A 32 -18.46 11.71 14.35
N ASP A 33 -19.49 11.55 15.16
CA ASP A 33 -20.73 12.32 15.08
C ASP A 33 -20.71 13.65 15.85
N GLN A 34 -19.58 13.98 16.47
CA GLN A 34 -19.41 15.24 17.18
C GLN A 34 -19.53 16.45 16.21
N PRO A 35 -20.29 17.50 16.57
CA PRO A 35 -20.38 18.71 15.77
C PRO A 35 -19.01 19.37 15.57
N GLY A 36 -18.79 19.96 14.40
CA GLY A 36 -17.52 20.57 13.99
C GLY A 36 -16.54 19.62 13.29
N PHE A 37 -16.91 18.33 13.14
CA PHE A 37 -16.10 17.30 12.48
C PHE A 37 -16.74 16.75 11.20
N GLU A 38 -17.74 17.44 10.65
CA GLU A 38 -18.52 16.99 9.48
C GLU A 38 -17.63 16.72 8.26
N ARG A 39 -16.49 17.42 8.16
CA ARG A 39 -15.53 17.29 7.07
C ARG A 39 -14.35 16.36 7.37
N LEU A 40 -14.26 15.82 8.58
CA LEU A 40 -13.19 14.90 8.97
C LEU A 40 -13.59 13.46 8.62
N GLN A 41 -12.81 12.85 7.73
CA GLN A 41 -12.95 11.45 7.35
C GLN A 41 -11.78 10.61 7.86
N CYS A 42 -12.07 9.39 8.27
CA CYS A 42 -11.11 8.43 8.82
C CYS A 42 -11.16 7.12 8.03
N GLY A 43 -10.05 6.40 8.05
CA GLY A 43 -9.97 5.04 7.53
C GLY A 43 -8.67 4.38 7.98
N SER A 44 -8.38 3.21 7.43
CA SER A 44 -7.13 2.51 7.68
C SER A 44 -6.62 1.80 6.43
N PHE A 45 -5.33 1.51 6.43
CA PHE A 45 -4.70 0.61 5.45
C PHE A 45 -3.58 -0.17 6.12
N THR A 46 -3.16 -1.25 5.46
CA THR A 46 -2.09 -2.14 5.94
C THR A 46 -0.79 -1.84 5.21
N ALA A 47 0.35 -1.89 5.91
CA ALA A 47 1.67 -1.79 5.31
C ALA A 47 2.60 -2.87 5.88
N PRO A 48 3.67 -3.28 5.17
CA PRO A 48 4.74 -4.08 5.75
C PRO A 48 5.33 -3.38 6.99
N MET A 49 5.59 -4.15 8.03
CA MET A 49 6.29 -3.65 9.21
C MET A 49 7.72 -3.21 8.88
N ASP A 50 8.37 -3.92 7.94
CA ASP A 50 9.70 -3.62 7.45
C ASP A 50 9.73 -3.73 5.92
N TRP A 51 9.92 -2.60 5.25
CA TRP A 51 10.01 -2.53 3.78
C TRP A 51 11.34 -3.08 3.23
N ASN A 52 12.38 -3.19 4.05
CA ASN A 52 13.66 -3.78 3.69
C ASN A 52 13.69 -5.30 3.92
N ASN A 53 12.82 -5.82 4.79
CA ASN A 53 12.65 -7.24 5.05
C ASN A 53 11.21 -7.72 4.79
N ARG A 54 10.74 -7.56 3.56
CA ARG A 54 9.35 -7.90 3.16
C ARG A 54 9.03 -9.40 3.23
N GLY A 55 10.04 -10.26 3.32
CA GLY A 55 9.89 -11.73 3.35
C GLY A 55 9.38 -12.30 4.66
N ASN A 56 9.35 -11.51 5.74
CA ASN A 56 8.85 -11.95 7.06
C ASN A 56 7.31 -11.96 7.17
N GLY A 57 6.61 -11.41 6.18
CA GLY A 57 5.15 -11.35 6.10
C GLY A 57 4.46 -10.51 7.18
N LYS A 58 5.21 -9.80 8.03
CA LYS A 58 4.64 -8.98 9.11
C LYS A 58 4.12 -7.66 8.57
N THR A 59 2.91 -7.31 8.96
CA THR A 59 2.26 -6.07 8.59
C THR A 59 1.80 -5.28 9.82
N ILE A 60 1.59 -3.98 9.61
CA ILE A 60 0.98 -3.07 10.57
C ILE A 60 -0.27 -2.43 9.96
N THR A 61 -1.25 -2.12 10.81
CA THR A 61 -2.43 -1.33 10.42
C THR A 61 -2.20 0.11 10.82
N ILE A 62 -2.39 1.02 9.86
CA ILE A 62 -2.21 2.45 10.05
C ILE A 62 -3.59 3.11 9.98
N ALA A 63 -3.99 3.81 11.04
CA ALA A 63 -5.17 4.66 11.04
C ALA A 63 -4.79 6.04 10.49
N VAL A 64 -5.61 6.57 9.58
CA VAL A 64 -5.38 7.88 8.95
C VAL A 64 -6.66 8.69 8.91
N SER A 65 -6.50 10.01 8.93
CA SER A 65 -7.58 10.97 8.76
C SER A 65 -7.30 11.94 7.62
N ARG A 66 -8.35 12.51 7.05
CA ARG A 66 -8.28 13.59 6.05
C ARG A 66 -9.43 14.56 6.24
N THR A 67 -9.23 15.78 5.77
CA THR A 67 -10.31 16.75 5.57
C THR A 67 -10.76 16.72 4.11
N VAL A 68 -12.07 16.73 3.87
CA VAL A 68 -12.60 16.96 2.51
C VAL A 68 -12.60 18.46 2.17
N PRO A 69 -12.48 18.89 0.89
CA PRO A 69 -12.51 20.30 0.49
C PRO A 69 -13.76 21.09 0.95
N LEU A 70 -13.68 22.42 0.88
CA LEU A 70 -14.78 23.34 1.21
C LEU A 70 -15.80 23.35 0.08
#